data_AF-A0A959CWS9-F1
#
_entry.id   AF-A0A959CWS9-F1
#
_cell.length_a   1.000
_cell.length_b   1.000
_cell.length_c   1.000
_cell.angle_alpha   90.00
_cell.angle_beta   90.00
_cell.angle_gamma   90.00
#
_symmetry.space_group_name_H-M   'P 1'
#
loop_
_entity.id
_entity.type
_entity.pdbx_description
1 polymer ?
#
loop_
_entity_poly.entity_id
_entity_poly.type
_entity_poly.pdbx_seq_one_letter_code
_entity_poly.pdbx_strand_id
1 'polypeptide(L)'
;AKNLKRQELWLAKYSEWVLREETLLKMLEWYAQSKHNWQYDTQYRGKRIKHWLDREKYAQLEKTYSGSGTAENWRALDALITLFEEAAREVGQHLGYQYPEQLAGKVVKYINIPSSS
;
A
#
# COMPACT_ATOMS: atom_id res chain seq x y z
N ALA A 1 -3.49 11.88 -0.46
CA ALA A 1 -4.80 12.47 -0.09
C ALA A 1 -4.82 14.01 -0.16
N LYS A 2 -4.04 14.74 0.67
CA LYS A 2 -4.08 16.23 0.70
C LYS A 2 -3.79 16.87 -0.67
N ASN A 3 -2.73 16.43 -1.35
CA ASN A 3 -2.36 16.95 -2.68
C ASN A 3 -3.45 16.67 -3.74
N LEU A 4 -4.11 15.50 -3.67
CA LEU A 4 -5.25 15.19 -4.55
C LEU A 4 -6.46 16.11 -4.32
N LYS A 5 -6.75 16.45 -3.05
CA LYS A 5 -7.81 17.41 -2.70
C LYS A 5 -7.52 18.81 -3.24
N ARG A 6 -6.25 19.20 -3.31
CA ARG A 6 -5.78 20.48 -3.87
C ARG A 6 -5.56 20.47 -5.39
N GLN A 7 -5.83 19.34 -6.05
CA GLN A 7 -5.56 19.15 -7.48
C GLN A 7 -4.08 19.36 -7.86
N GLU A 8 -3.15 19.18 -6.91
CA GLU A 8 -1.71 19.28 -7.13
C GLU A 8 -1.17 17.95 -7.65
N LEU A 9 -1.42 17.64 -8.93
CA LEU A 9 -1.11 16.33 -9.52
C LEU A 9 0.37 15.94 -9.37
N TRP A 10 1.29 16.88 -9.61
CA TRP A 10 2.72 16.62 -9.48
C TRP A 10 3.11 16.15 -8.07
N LEU A 11 2.66 16.89 -7.05
CA LEU A 11 2.93 16.54 -5.66
C LEU A 11 2.20 15.28 -5.24
N ALA A 12 1.01 15.02 -5.79
CA ALA A 12 0.30 13.77 -5.56
C ALA A 12 1.08 12.57 -6.13
N LYS A 13 1.65 12.69 -7.33
CA LYS A 13 2.47 11.65 -7.94
C LYS A 13 3.78 11.41 -7.20
N TYR A 14 4.43 12.47 -6.75
CA TYR A 14 5.60 12.33 -5.87
C TYR A 14 5.24 11.58 -4.59
N SER A 15 4.15 11.95 -3.91
CA SER A 15 3.70 11.24 -2.71
C SER A 15 3.31 9.78 -2.98
N GLU A 16 2.66 9.48 -4.11
CA GLU A 16 2.34 8.10 -4.51
C GLU A 16 3.60 7.26 -4.66
N TRP A 17 4.63 7.79 -5.32
CA TRP A 17 5.91 7.11 -5.50
C TRP A 17 6.60 6.83 -4.17
N VAL A 18 6.70 7.83 -3.28
CA VAL A 18 7.29 7.68 -1.94
C VAL A 18 6.53 6.62 -1.11
N LEU A 19 5.20 6.70 -1.07
CA LEU A 19 4.39 5.73 -0.32
C LEU A 19 4.59 4.29 -0.83
N ARG A 20 4.71 4.12 -2.15
CA ARG A 20 4.93 2.81 -2.74
C ARG A 20 6.30 2.25 -2.40
N GLU A 21 7.34 3.07 -2.52
CA GLU A 21 8.73 2.66 -2.32
C GLU A 21 9.04 2.40 -0.86
N GLU A 22 8.68 3.34 0.03
CA GLU A 22 9.12 3.28 1.42
C GLU A 22 8.19 2.46 2.32
N THR A 23 6.89 2.38 1.96
CA THR A 23 5.86 1.78 2.81
C THR A 23 5.30 0.49 2.23
N LEU A 24 4.68 0.54 1.06
CA LEU A 24 4.01 -0.63 0.48
C LEU A 24 5.01 -1.73 0.15
N LEU A 25 6.11 -1.40 -0.54
CA LEU A 25 7.13 -2.37 -0.93
C LEU A 25 7.67 -3.12 0.29
N LYS A 26 8.04 -2.40 1.35
CA LYS A 26 8.56 -3.00 2.59
C LYS A 26 7.56 -3.95 3.24
N MET A 27 6.28 -3.61 3.25
CA MET A 27 5.25 -4.51 3.79
C MET A 27 5.06 -5.75 2.92
N LEU A 28 5.15 -5.63 1.60
CA LEU A 28 5.09 -6.76 0.67
C LEU A 28 6.32 -7.65 0.76
N GLU A 29 7.49 -7.09 1.06
CA GLU A 29 8.70 -7.87 1.36
C GLU A 29 8.51 -8.70 2.63
N TRP A 30 8.02 -8.09 3.71
CA TRP A 30 7.70 -8.81 4.95
C TRP A 30 6.61 -9.85 4.76
N TYR A 31 5.58 -9.54 3.97
CA TYR A 31 4.56 -10.49 3.61
C TYR A 31 5.17 -11.73 2.94
N ALA A 32 5.96 -11.55 1.89
CA ALA A 32 6.60 -12.65 1.18
C ALA A 32 7.53 -13.46 2.11
N GLN A 33 8.37 -12.78 2.90
CA GLN A 33 9.24 -13.43 3.87
C GLN A 33 8.47 -14.22 4.92
N SER A 34 7.36 -13.69 5.44
CA SER A 34 6.54 -14.35 6.47
C SER A 34 5.97 -15.68 5.98
N LYS A 35 5.60 -15.77 4.69
CA LYS A 35 5.09 -17.01 4.06
C LYS A 35 6.17 -18.09 3.90
N HIS A 36 7.43 -17.72 4.02
CA HIS A 36 8.58 -18.58 3.82
C HIS A 36 9.48 -18.66 5.07
N ASN A 37 8.89 -18.52 6.26
CA ASN A 37 9.61 -18.59 7.55
C ASN A 37 10.81 -17.63 7.61
N TRP A 38 10.70 -16.45 6.99
CA TRP A 38 11.74 -15.42 6.94
C TRP A 38 12.99 -15.81 6.15
N GLN A 39 12.96 -16.92 5.41
CA GLN A 39 14.08 -17.45 4.62
C GLN A 39 13.87 -17.26 3.11
N TYR A 40 13.33 -16.11 2.71
CA TYR A 40 13.06 -15.79 1.30
C TYR A 40 13.73 -14.49 0.90
N ASP A 41 14.52 -14.55 -0.17
CA ASP A 41 15.23 -13.39 -0.70
C ASP A 41 14.30 -12.51 -1.54
N THR A 42 13.86 -11.41 -0.93
CA THR A 42 13.17 -10.32 -1.61
C THR A 42 14.22 -9.36 -2.18
N GLN A 43 14.60 -9.60 -3.43
CA GLN A 43 15.60 -8.83 -4.17
C GLN A 43 15.36 -7.30 -4.14
N TYR A 44 16.45 -6.53 -4.18
CA TYR A 44 16.46 -5.06 -4.09
C TYR A 44 15.35 -4.35 -4.90
N ARG A 45 14.67 -3.38 -4.25
CA ARG A 45 13.67 -2.48 -4.84
C ARG A 45 12.52 -3.19 -5.58
N GLY A 46 12.04 -4.33 -5.09
CA GLY A 46 10.92 -5.01 -5.74
C GLY A 46 11.32 -5.76 -7.02
N LYS A 47 12.62 -5.99 -7.26
CA LYS A 47 13.06 -6.76 -8.43
C LYS A 47 12.42 -8.14 -8.35
N ARG A 48 11.69 -8.53 -9.40
CA ARG A 48 10.94 -9.80 -9.47
C ARG A 48 9.77 -9.91 -8.47
N ILE A 49 9.17 -8.80 -8.01
CA ILE A 49 8.01 -8.79 -7.10
C ILE A 49 6.84 -9.69 -7.53
N LYS A 50 6.63 -9.88 -8.84
CA LYS A 50 5.65 -10.84 -9.39
C LYS A 50 5.85 -12.30 -8.97
N HIS A 51 7.05 -12.65 -8.50
CA HIS A 51 7.37 -13.99 -8.01
C HIS A 51 7.24 -14.11 -6.49
N TRP A 52 7.16 -12.98 -5.78
CA TRP A 52 7.00 -12.93 -4.32
C TRP A 52 5.53 -12.99 -3.93
N LEU A 53 4.68 -12.41 -4.77
CA LEU A 53 3.24 -12.30 -4.56
C LEU A 53 2.50 -13.40 -5.30
N ASP A 54 1.46 -13.94 -4.66
CA ASP A 54 0.47 -14.73 -5.36
C ASP A 54 -0.29 -13.88 -6.40
N ARG A 55 -1.02 -14.55 -7.29
CA ARG A 55 -1.72 -13.90 -8.39
C ARG A 55 -2.70 -12.83 -7.92
N GLU A 56 -3.37 -13.06 -6.80
CA GLU A 56 -4.37 -12.15 -6.26
C GLU A 56 -3.73 -10.86 -5.75
N LYS A 57 -2.69 -10.97 -4.93
CA LYS A 57 -1.95 -9.82 -4.38
C LYS A 57 -1.19 -9.06 -5.44
N TYR A 58 -0.67 -9.75 -6.46
CA TYR A 58 -0.08 -9.06 -7.60
C TYR A 58 -1.12 -8.25 -8.39
N ALA A 59 -2.32 -8.80 -8.61
CA ALA A 59 -3.42 -8.06 -9.24
C ALA A 59 -3.89 -6.87 -8.38
N GLN A 60 -3.86 -6.97 -7.05
CA GLN A 60 -4.10 -5.84 -6.17
C GLN A 60 -3.00 -4.78 -6.29
N LEU A 61 -1.72 -5.19 -6.35
CA LEU A 61 -0.60 -4.30 -6.57
C LEU A 61 -0.77 -3.52 -7.89
N GLU A 62 -1.22 -4.17 -8.96
CA GLU A 62 -1.49 -3.48 -10.24
C GLU A 62 -2.53 -2.37 -10.12
N LYS A 63 -3.58 -2.57 -9.31
CA LYS A 63 -4.63 -1.57 -9.08
C LYS A 63 -4.14 -0.33 -8.32
N THR A 64 -2.99 -0.42 -7.67
CA THR A 64 -2.41 0.71 -6.95
C THR A 64 -1.72 1.71 -7.89
N TYR A 65 -1.50 1.39 -9.16
CA TYR A 65 -0.96 2.33 -10.14
C TYR A 65 -2.07 3.24 -10.71
N SER A 66 -1.74 4.50 -10.99
CA SER A 66 -2.69 5.42 -11.64
C SER A 66 -2.05 6.25 -12.75
N GLY A 67 -2.87 6.69 -13.71
CA GLY A 67 -2.51 7.72 -14.67
C GLY A 67 -2.61 9.13 -14.09
N SER A 68 -2.91 10.12 -14.92
CA SER A 68 -3.09 11.52 -14.51
C SER A 68 -4.50 11.84 -14.01
N GLY A 69 -5.48 10.95 -14.20
CA GLY A 69 -6.88 11.20 -13.86
C GLY A 69 -7.10 11.27 -12.35
N THR A 70 -7.79 12.32 -11.86
CA THR A 70 -8.04 12.49 -10.42
C THR A 70 -8.76 11.30 -9.79
N ALA A 71 -9.81 10.78 -10.45
CA ALA A 71 -10.56 9.62 -9.96
C ALA A 71 -9.70 8.33 -9.95
N GLU A 72 -8.82 8.16 -10.93
CA GLU A 72 -7.86 7.05 -10.94
C GLU A 72 -6.88 7.13 -9.77
N ASN A 73 -6.36 8.32 -9.48
CA ASN A 73 -5.42 8.51 -8.37
C ASN A 73 -6.08 8.24 -7.01
N TRP A 74 -7.36 8.59 -6.84
CA TRP A 74 -8.11 8.22 -5.64
C TRP A 74 -8.30 6.71 -5.50
N ARG A 75 -8.67 6.02 -6.58
CA ARG A 75 -8.80 4.56 -6.59
C ARG A 75 -7.47 3.85 -6.32
N ALA A 76 -6.38 4.35 -6.90
CA ALA A 76 -5.04 3.83 -6.66
C ALA A 76 -4.58 4.00 -5.21
N LEU A 77 -4.90 5.15 -4.60
CA LEU A 77 -4.61 5.39 -3.19
C LEU A 77 -5.40 4.42 -2.29
N ASP A 78 -6.68 4.21 -2.56
CA ASP A 78 -7.53 3.28 -1.82
C ASP A 78 -7.03 1.83 -1.95
N ALA A 79 -6.67 1.42 -3.17
CA ALA A 79 -6.08 0.11 -3.42
C ALA A 79 -4.74 -0.08 -2.69
N LEU A 80 -3.90 0.97 -2.64
CA LEU A 80 -2.61 0.92 -1.92
C LEU A 80 -2.81 0.71 -0.43
N ILE A 81 -3.76 1.44 0.16
CA ILE A 81 -4.09 1.31 1.59
C ILE A 81 -4.62 -0.10 1.86
N THR A 82 -5.60 -0.55 1.08
CA THR A 82 -6.21 -1.88 1.23
C THR A 82 -5.16 -2.99 1.17
N LEU A 83 -4.30 -3.00 0.15
CA LEU A 83 -3.24 -4.00 0.01
C LEU A 83 -2.24 -3.95 1.18
N PHE A 84 -1.90 -2.74 1.64
CA PHE A 84 -1.02 -2.60 2.81
C PHE A 84 -1.66 -3.17 4.08
N GLU A 85 -2.93 -2.87 4.34
CA GLU A 85 -3.64 -3.38 5.51
C GLU A 85 -3.76 -4.90 5.49
N GLU A 86 -4.11 -5.49 4.34
CA GLU A 86 -4.19 -6.94 4.16
C GLU A 86 -2.83 -7.61 4.44
N ALA A 87 -1.76 -7.13 3.79
CA ALA A 87 -0.42 -7.65 3.99
C ALA A 87 0.05 -7.50 5.45
N ALA A 88 -0.22 -6.36 6.09
CA ALA A 88 0.15 -6.10 7.47
C ALA A 88 -0.58 -7.01 8.47
N ARG A 89 -1.86 -7.30 8.24
CA ARG A 89 -2.64 -8.24 9.05
C ARG A 89 -2.06 -9.65 8.95
N GLU A 90 -1.75 -10.10 7.74
CA GLU A 90 -1.18 -11.44 7.53
C GLU A 90 0.21 -11.59 8.16
N VAL A 91 1.06 -10.56 8.05
CA VAL A 91 2.36 -10.50 8.73
C VAL A 91 2.19 -10.48 10.25
N GLY A 92 1.28 -9.67 10.77
CA GLY A 92 0.98 -9.60 12.21
C GLY A 92 0.54 -10.95 12.76
N GLN A 93 -0.36 -11.65 12.07
CA GLN A 93 -0.80 -13.00 12.43
C GLN A 93 0.36 -13.99 12.50
N HIS A 94 1.30 -13.96 11.54
CA HIS A 94 2.49 -14.83 11.57
C HIS A 94 3.43 -14.52 12.74
N LEU A 95 3.49 -13.26 13.17
CA LEU A 95 4.34 -12.81 14.28
C LEU A 95 3.64 -12.89 15.66
N GLY A 96 2.36 -13.25 15.71
CA GLY A 96 1.57 -13.22 16.95
C GLY A 96 1.17 -11.82 17.43
N TYR A 97 1.30 -10.79 16.58
CA TYR A 97 0.84 -9.43 16.87
C TYR A 97 -0.57 -9.19 16.33
N GLN A 98 -1.39 -8.46 17.09
CA GLN A 98 -2.66 -7.98 16.58
C GLN A 98 -2.47 -6.71 15.76
N TYR A 99 -3.09 -6.67 14.58
CA TYR A 99 -3.13 -5.48 13.76
C TYR A 99 -3.90 -4.36 14.49
N PRO A 100 -3.37 -3.13 14.60
CA PRO A 100 -4.00 -2.07 15.36
C PRO A 100 -5.17 -1.44 14.58
N GLU A 101 -6.29 -2.16 14.52
CA GLU A 101 -7.53 -1.80 13.80
C GLU A 101 -7.97 -0.35 14.03
N GLN A 102 -7.94 0.07 15.29
CA GLN A 102 -8.40 1.39 15.69
C GLN A 102 -7.51 2.51 15.17
N LEU A 103 -6.21 2.27 15.03
CA LEU A 103 -5.26 3.24 14.50
C LEU A 103 -5.39 3.32 12.98
N ALA A 104 -5.48 2.17 12.30
CA ALA A 104 -5.73 2.09 10.86
C ALA A 104 -7.02 2.82 10.47
N GLY A 105 -8.12 2.54 11.19
CA GLY A 105 -9.40 3.21 10.97
C GLY A 105 -9.36 4.73 11.15
N LYS A 106 -8.49 5.27 12.02
CA LYS A 106 -8.31 6.74 12.15
C LYS A 106 -7.61 7.33 10.92
N VAL A 107 -6.63 6.63 10.35
CA VAL A 107 -5.92 7.08 9.15
C VAL A 107 -6.84 7.05 7.93
N VAL A 108 -7.59 5.96 7.73
CA VAL A 108 -8.59 5.84 6.64
C VAL A 108 -9.66 6.93 6.75
N LYS A 109 -10.18 7.17 7.96
CA LYS A 109 -11.13 8.28 8.20
C LYS A 109 -10.54 9.64 7.82
N TYR A 110 -9.29 9.93 8.18
CA TYR A 110 -8.64 11.20 7.83
C TYR A 110 -8.48 11.39 6.32
N ILE A 111 -8.31 10.31 5.57
CA ILE A 111 -8.24 10.34 4.11
C ILE A 111 -9.62 10.69 3.51
N ASN A 112 -10.69 10.12 4.07
CA ASN A 112 -12.06 10.27 3.60
C ASN A 112 -12.81 11.53 4.08
N ILE A 113 -12.29 12.29 5.05
CA ILE A 113 -12.91 13.57 5.44
C ILE A 113 -12.71 14.58 4.30
N PRO A 114 -13.74 15.07 3.59
CA PRO A 114 -13.57 16.15 2.63
C PRO A 114 -12.95 17.34 3.37
N SER A 115 -11.84 17.87 2.85
CA SER A 115 -11.27 19.09 3.42
C SER A 115 -12.32 20.18 3.27
N SER A 116 -12.86 20.61 4.40
CA SER A 116 -13.71 21.79 4.52
C SER A 116 -13.04 22.93 3.78
N SER A 117 -13.81 23.57 2.91
CA SER A 117 -13.49 24.77 2.16
C SER A 117 -12.96 25.89 3.07
#